data_AF-A0A1H7TNS2-F1
#
_entry.id   AF-A0A1H7TNS2-F1
#
_cell.length_a   1.000
_cell.length_b   1.000
_cell.length_c   1.000
_cell.angle_alpha   90.00
_cell.angle_beta   90.00
_cell.angle_gamma   90.00
#
_symmetry.space_group_name_H-M   'P 1'
#
loop_
_entity.id
_entity.type
_entity.pdbx_description
1 polymer ?
#
loop_
_entity_poly.entity_id
_entity_poly.type
_entity_poly.pdbx_seq_one_letter_code
_entity_poly.pdbx_strand_id
1 'polypeptide(L)'
;MARWLPVLFGALSVPAWAGCGLSTMEIPVRIVNSRPIATLTLNGTEVPMLVDSGAFFSMLPESTAAQLKLPLRNLPFGFRLEGYTGAIEAQLTRVDRVGLRDAEMKRVEFIVGGNELGAGIMGILGRNILSVVDTEYDLAHGVIRLVSPGNDCEKSNMAYWAGDAPVVVVPLERSRGSRDTAIRVEVAINGRKTIALLDTGAPETDLTWRTAKASGIDKASLKPIGRVGGAGDGLVPSYVGMVDSFELGGEKISNNRMRISDTDNFEDGMLVGLDYFLSHRIYVARSQKKLYVTWNGGVIFAQQRANASGNYDQRYAALPEDLSGDDADALARRGNAFAAKRDYKRAQEDLSRAIELTPGVASFFTDRARILVAQHQGKAALADIDEALRLDPKQAEARVMRVRLRLNAKDEAGALADLAELDANLAPSAQQRAAMANIYVRLKRLPDALRQWAQWMPTHESDMQYAEALNNRCWARTRFNMELPQAVEDCKAAVSKDKTEANYRDSLGWAYLRLGDAQRSLKAFDGALELKPGHPWALYGRGLAQLKLKDGAASQRDLQEARKAEARIDELIRDAGLDVAPDAPAVAAKPAAKSASTVTPGG
;
A
#
# COMPACT_ATOMS: atom_id res chain seq x y z
N MET A 1 -31.05 10.66 -3.04
CA MET A 1 -31.83 9.90 -2.04
C MET A 1 -32.41 8.68 -2.74
N ALA A 2 -31.73 7.54 -2.65
CA ALA A 2 -32.27 6.29 -3.17
C ALA A 2 -33.38 5.80 -2.21
N ARG A 3 -34.58 5.58 -2.74
CA ARG A 3 -35.62 4.82 -2.05
C ARG A 3 -35.15 3.36 -2.02
N TRP A 4 -34.68 2.92 -0.87
CA TRP A 4 -34.34 1.52 -0.60
C TRP A 4 -35.65 0.72 -0.52
N LEU A 5 -35.88 -0.17 -1.49
CA LEU A 5 -36.72 -1.34 -1.24
C LEU A 5 -35.92 -2.25 -0.29
N PRO A 6 -36.55 -2.85 0.73
CA PRO A 6 -35.85 -3.77 1.60
C PRO A 6 -35.39 -4.94 0.75
N VAL A 7 -34.07 -5.04 0.54
CA VAL A 7 -33.46 -6.26 0.01
C VAL A 7 -33.71 -7.30 1.09
N LEU A 8 -34.61 -8.23 0.81
CA LEU A 8 -34.81 -9.44 1.62
C LEU A 8 -33.53 -10.25 1.51
N PHE A 9 -32.63 -10.10 2.47
CA PHE A 9 -31.46 -10.94 2.63
C PHE A 9 -31.91 -12.38 2.87
N GLY A 10 -31.34 -13.34 2.16
CA GLY A 10 -31.52 -14.76 2.47
C GLY A 10 -31.02 -15.01 3.89
N ALA A 11 -31.94 -15.34 4.80
CA ALA A 11 -31.65 -15.45 6.22
C ALA A 11 -30.98 -16.78 6.53
N LEU A 12 -29.71 -16.75 6.96
CA LEU A 12 -29.20 -17.75 7.87
C LEU A 12 -29.58 -17.30 9.28
N SER A 13 -30.55 -17.98 9.89
CA SER A 13 -30.93 -17.74 11.27
C SER A 13 -29.80 -18.24 12.18
N VAL A 14 -29.04 -17.32 12.76
CA VAL A 14 -28.10 -17.64 13.84
C VAL A 14 -28.95 -17.98 15.08
N PRO A 15 -28.65 -19.07 15.83
CA PRO A 15 -29.42 -19.43 17.01
C PRO A 15 -29.47 -18.26 18.00
N ALA A 16 -30.67 -17.99 18.50
CA ALA A 16 -30.97 -16.84 19.35
C ALA A 16 -30.16 -16.90 20.66
N TRP A 17 -29.01 -16.22 20.69
CA TRP A 17 -28.44 -15.78 21.94
C TRP A 17 -29.30 -14.62 22.47
N ALA A 18 -29.94 -14.85 23.62
CA ALA A 18 -30.77 -13.87 24.34
C ALA A 18 -32.08 -13.41 23.66
N GLY A 19 -32.73 -14.26 22.84
CA GLY A 19 -34.05 -13.93 22.26
C GLY A 19 -34.02 -12.81 21.20
N CYS A 20 -32.82 -12.37 20.77
CA CYS A 20 -32.63 -11.44 19.66
C CYS A 20 -32.53 -12.21 18.35
N GLY A 21 -33.44 -11.93 17.41
CA GLY A 21 -33.40 -12.52 16.06
C GLY A 21 -32.40 -11.78 15.17
N LEU A 22 -31.43 -12.49 14.57
CA LEU A 22 -30.45 -11.91 13.65
C LEU A 22 -30.64 -12.46 12.24
N SER A 23 -30.69 -11.57 11.25
CA SER A 23 -30.53 -11.93 9.83
C SER A 23 -29.17 -11.41 9.35
N THR A 24 -28.37 -12.29 8.75
CA THR A 24 -27.02 -11.94 8.28
C THR A 24 -26.88 -12.19 6.77
N MET A 25 -26.06 -11.38 6.12
CA MET A 25 -25.49 -11.67 4.81
C MET A 25 -23.97 -11.69 4.94
N GLU A 26 -23.36 -12.80 4.59
CA GLU A 26 -21.90 -12.93 4.57
C GLU A 26 -21.31 -12.36 3.28
N ILE A 27 -20.23 -11.61 3.44
CA ILE A 27 -19.39 -11.06 2.38
C ILE A 27 -18.01 -11.70 2.50
N PRO A 28 -17.68 -12.56 1.52
CA PRO A 28 -16.38 -13.03 1.12
C PRO A 28 -15.25 -12.03 1.24
N VAL A 29 -14.30 -12.15 2.18
CA VAL A 29 -13.13 -11.26 2.20
C VAL A 29 -11.82 -12.05 2.10
N ARG A 30 -11.09 -11.83 1.01
CA ARG A 30 -9.74 -12.37 0.83
C ARG A 30 -8.71 -11.31 1.18
N ILE A 31 -7.72 -11.65 2.00
CA ILE A 31 -6.63 -10.72 2.34
C ILE A 31 -5.46 -10.93 1.39
N VAL A 32 -5.14 -9.93 0.56
CA VAL A 32 -4.01 -10.01 -0.39
C VAL A 32 -3.09 -8.83 -0.16
N ASN A 33 -1.80 -9.09 0.10
CA ASN A 33 -0.81 -8.03 0.37
C ASN A 33 -1.30 -7.03 1.45
N SER A 34 -1.88 -7.55 2.54
CA SER A 34 -2.47 -6.76 3.62
C SER A 34 -3.58 -5.80 3.16
N ARG A 35 -4.40 -6.23 2.20
CA ARG A 35 -5.60 -5.53 1.74
C ARG A 35 -6.81 -6.47 1.78
N PRO A 36 -7.90 -6.12 2.46
CA PRO A 36 -9.13 -6.93 2.44
C PRO A 36 -9.88 -6.70 1.13
N ILE A 37 -10.15 -7.77 0.39
CA ILE A 37 -10.78 -7.70 -0.93
C ILE A 37 -12.10 -8.46 -0.90
N ALA A 38 -13.18 -7.78 -1.28
CA ALA A 38 -14.48 -8.38 -1.58
C ALA A 38 -14.82 -8.17 -3.07
N THR A 39 -15.41 -9.16 -3.71
CA THR A 39 -15.79 -9.07 -5.12
C THR A 39 -17.22 -8.59 -5.28
N LEU A 40 -17.41 -7.51 -6.05
CA LEU A 40 -18.72 -7.07 -6.54
C LEU A 40 -18.92 -7.53 -7.98
N THR A 41 -20.16 -7.49 -8.47
CA THR A 41 -20.42 -7.44 -9.91
C THR A 41 -20.93 -6.06 -10.30
N LEU A 42 -20.27 -5.37 -11.23
CA LEU A 42 -20.72 -4.10 -11.79
C LEU A 42 -21.22 -4.34 -13.21
N ASN A 43 -22.53 -4.16 -13.42
CA ASN A 43 -23.22 -4.49 -14.68
C ASN A 43 -22.96 -5.93 -15.17
N GLY A 44 -22.73 -6.87 -14.25
CA GLY A 44 -22.45 -8.28 -14.54
C GLY A 44 -20.96 -8.62 -14.71
N THR A 45 -20.06 -7.64 -14.62
CA THR A 45 -18.60 -7.88 -14.62
C THR A 45 -18.10 -7.99 -13.19
N GLU A 46 -17.31 -9.01 -12.86
CA GLU A 46 -16.69 -9.11 -11.53
C GLU A 46 -15.62 -8.03 -11.33
N VAL A 47 -15.67 -7.37 -10.18
CA VAL A 47 -14.79 -6.25 -9.83
C VAL A 47 -14.31 -6.47 -8.39
N PRO A 48 -13.04 -6.85 -8.18
CA PRO A 48 -12.45 -6.96 -6.86
C PRO A 48 -12.29 -5.57 -6.22
N MET A 49 -12.87 -5.38 -5.04
CA MET A 49 -12.90 -4.10 -4.33
C MET A 49 -12.16 -4.20 -3.01
N LEU A 50 -11.31 -3.22 -2.70
CA LEU A 50 -10.79 -3.02 -1.35
C LEU A 50 -11.95 -2.72 -0.41
N VAL A 51 -12.11 -3.51 0.65
CA VAL A 51 -13.06 -3.18 1.71
C VAL A 51 -12.46 -2.08 2.56
N ASP A 52 -13.09 -0.91 2.56
CA ASP A 52 -12.59 0.27 3.25
C ASP A 52 -13.69 0.90 4.11
N SER A 53 -13.63 0.62 5.41
CA SER A 53 -14.55 1.22 6.40
C SER A 53 -14.27 2.69 6.66
N GLY A 54 -13.08 3.20 6.31
CA GLY A 54 -12.72 4.62 6.40
C GLY A 54 -13.33 5.43 5.26
N ALA A 55 -13.38 4.86 4.06
CA ALA A 55 -13.93 5.48 2.86
C ALA A 55 -15.44 5.77 3.03
N PHE A 56 -15.80 7.06 3.00
CA PHE A 56 -17.18 7.48 3.17
C PHE A 56 -18.09 7.02 2.01
N PHE A 57 -17.52 6.69 0.86
CA PHE A 57 -18.22 6.32 -0.35
C PHE A 57 -17.40 5.32 -1.18
N SER A 58 -18.07 4.51 -2.00
CA SER A 58 -17.43 3.57 -2.89
C SER A 58 -16.81 4.31 -4.08
N MET A 59 -15.59 3.90 -4.46
CA MET A 59 -14.78 4.59 -5.46
C MET A 59 -14.26 3.62 -6.52
N LEU A 60 -14.03 4.13 -7.72
CA LEU A 60 -13.35 3.44 -8.82
C LEU A 60 -12.22 4.34 -9.33
N PRO A 61 -11.02 3.82 -9.57
CA PRO A 61 -10.01 4.55 -10.33
C PRO A 61 -10.52 4.85 -11.74
N GLU A 62 -9.96 5.90 -12.36
CA GLU A 62 -10.29 6.28 -13.74
C GLU A 62 -10.02 5.13 -14.72
N SER A 63 -8.92 4.40 -14.51
CA SER A 63 -8.55 3.24 -15.31
C SER A 63 -9.65 2.17 -15.31
N THR A 64 -10.28 1.91 -14.16
CA THR A 64 -11.34 0.91 -14.01
C THR A 64 -12.63 1.40 -14.66
N ALA A 65 -13.00 2.66 -14.45
CA ALA A 65 -14.17 3.23 -15.11
C ALA A 65 -14.04 3.17 -16.64
N ALA A 66 -12.84 3.41 -17.17
CA ALA A 66 -12.53 3.26 -18.59
C ALA A 66 -12.63 1.80 -19.07
N GLN A 67 -12.08 0.83 -18.30
CA GLN A 67 -12.17 -0.61 -18.64
C GLN A 67 -13.63 -1.08 -18.69
N LEU A 68 -14.45 -0.63 -17.75
CA LEU A 68 -15.87 -0.98 -17.64
C LEU A 68 -16.77 -0.11 -18.55
N LYS A 69 -16.18 0.85 -19.29
CA LYS A 69 -16.88 1.79 -20.18
C LYS A 69 -18.02 2.55 -19.48
N LEU A 70 -17.78 2.96 -18.24
CA LEU A 70 -18.77 3.65 -17.42
C LEU A 70 -18.84 5.14 -17.80
N PRO A 71 -20.05 5.72 -17.95
CA PRO A 71 -20.20 7.12 -18.26
C PRO A 71 -19.79 7.99 -17.05
N LEU A 72 -19.00 9.04 -17.31
CA LEU A 72 -18.53 9.97 -16.30
C LEU A 72 -19.32 11.28 -16.35
N ARG A 73 -19.52 11.89 -15.18
CA ARG A 73 -20.11 13.23 -15.04
C ARG A 73 -19.38 13.98 -13.94
N ASN A 74 -19.35 15.30 -14.04
CA ASN A 74 -18.71 16.13 -13.01
C ASN A 74 -19.42 16.00 -11.65
N LEU A 75 -18.64 16.16 -10.58
CA LEU A 75 -19.19 16.31 -9.24
C LEU A 75 -20.11 17.55 -9.16
N PRO A 76 -21.07 17.58 -8.22
CA PRO A 76 -21.86 18.78 -7.94
C PRO A 76 -20.96 19.98 -7.64
N PHE A 77 -21.37 21.17 -8.07
CA PHE A 77 -20.61 22.40 -7.86
C PHE A 77 -20.30 22.62 -6.37
N GLY A 78 -19.03 22.93 -6.06
CA GLY A 78 -18.54 23.17 -4.70
C GLY A 78 -18.20 21.92 -3.89
N PHE A 79 -18.42 20.72 -4.43
CA PHE A 79 -18.06 19.48 -3.77
C PHE A 79 -16.56 19.20 -3.92
N ARG A 80 -15.84 19.09 -2.81
CA ARG A 80 -14.41 18.72 -2.75
C ARG A 80 -14.25 17.43 -1.97
N LEU A 81 -13.33 16.61 -2.43
CA LEU A 81 -12.96 15.36 -1.77
C LEU A 81 -11.53 15.46 -1.27
N GLU A 82 -11.35 15.06 -0.02
CA GLU A 82 -10.06 14.98 0.64
C GLU A 82 -9.93 13.58 1.25
N GLY A 83 -8.79 12.95 1.02
CA GLY A 83 -8.37 11.70 1.63
C GLY A 83 -7.26 11.92 2.65
N TYR A 84 -6.77 10.82 3.22
CA TYR A 84 -5.71 10.82 4.24
C TYR A 84 -4.45 11.62 3.86
N THR A 85 -4.15 11.71 2.56
CA THR A 85 -2.94 12.32 2.04
C THR A 85 -3.14 13.58 1.19
N GLY A 86 -4.37 14.08 1.02
CA GLY A 86 -4.61 15.28 0.21
C GLY A 86 -5.94 15.28 -0.53
N ALA A 87 -6.07 16.18 -1.50
CA ALA A 87 -7.28 16.32 -2.30
C ALA A 87 -7.42 15.17 -3.31
N ILE A 88 -8.65 14.93 -3.75
CA ILE A 88 -8.98 13.93 -4.77
C ILE A 88 -9.70 14.65 -5.91
N GLU A 89 -9.06 14.70 -7.08
CA GLU A 89 -9.75 15.05 -8.31
C GLU A 89 -10.70 13.90 -8.67
N ALA A 90 -11.98 14.22 -8.84
CA ALA A 90 -13.01 13.21 -8.91
C ALA A 90 -14.17 13.60 -9.80
N GLN A 91 -14.76 12.56 -10.38
CA GLN A 91 -16.00 12.58 -11.12
C GLN A 91 -16.98 11.61 -10.46
N LEU A 92 -18.18 11.53 -11.00
CA LEU A 92 -19.19 10.55 -10.61
C LEU A 92 -19.47 9.63 -11.78
N THR A 93 -19.80 8.40 -11.46
CA THR A 93 -20.49 7.49 -12.37
C THR A 93 -21.68 6.84 -11.67
N ARG A 94 -22.56 6.24 -12.46
CA ARG A 94 -23.68 5.46 -11.97
C ARG A 94 -23.62 4.08 -12.62
N VAL A 95 -23.64 3.06 -11.78
CA VAL A 95 -23.70 1.65 -12.19
C VAL A 95 -25.15 1.19 -12.05
N ASP A 96 -25.71 0.61 -13.11
CA ASP A 96 -27.12 0.26 -13.16
C ASP A 96 -27.44 -0.95 -12.30
N ARG A 97 -26.55 -1.95 -12.27
CA ARG A 97 -26.68 -3.16 -11.44
C ARG A 97 -25.38 -3.43 -10.71
N VAL A 98 -25.45 -3.43 -9.38
CA VAL A 98 -24.34 -3.80 -8.50
C VAL A 98 -24.73 -5.05 -7.75
N GLY A 99 -24.13 -6.18 -8.08
CA GLY A 99 -24.29 -7.42 -7.34
C GLY A 99 -23.28 -7.51 -6.20
N LEU A 100 -23.74 -8.02 -5.06
CA LEU A 100 -22.94 -8.40 -3.90
C LEU A 100 -23.53 -9.71 -3.38
N ARG A 101 -22.84 -10.83 -3.64
CA ARG A 101 -23.37 -12.17 -3.35
C ARG A 101 -24.76 -12.33 -3.98
N ASP A 102 -25.76 -12.68 -3.19
CA ASP A 102 -27.14 -12.92 -3.64
C ASP A 102 -27.99 -11.64 -3.68
N ALA A 103 -27.41 -10.47 -3.33
CA ALA A 103 -28.10 -9.19 -3.45
C ALA A 103 -27.73 -8.45 -4.73
N GLU A 104 -28.73 -7.81 -5.34
CA GLU A 104 -28.54 -6.85 -6.43
C GLU A 104 -29.08 -5.47 -6.01
N MET A 105 -28.23 -4.47 -6.10
CA MET A 105 -28.57 -3.06 -5.92
C MET A 105 -28.66 -2.38 -7.28
N LYS A 106 -29.67 -1.52 -7.46
CA LYS A 106 -29.90 -0.81 -8.73
C LYS A 106 -29.52 0.66 -8.64
N ARG A 107 -28.87 1.17 -9.69
CA ARG A 107 -28.52 2.60 -9.86
C ARG A 107 -27.65 3.13 -8.70
N VAL A 108 -26.58 2.43 -8.40
CA VAL A 108 -25.61 2.82 -7.36
C VAL A 108 -24.62 3.82 -7.94
N GLU A 109 -24.35 4.89 -7.22
CA GLU A 109 -23.36 5.88 -7.63
C GLU A 109 -22.00 5.52 -7.06
N PHE A 110 -20.95 5.78 -7.85
CA PHE A 110 -19.55 5.64 -7.47
C PHE A 110 -18.83 6.95 -7.74
N ILE A 111 -17.85 7.26 -6.90
CA ILE A 111 -16.89 8.31 -7.20
C ILE A 111 -15.82 7.71 -8.11
N VAL A 112 -15.46 8.44 -9.17
CA VAL A 112 -14.37 8.05 -10.07
C VAL A 112 -13.19 8.96 -9.82
N GLY A 113 -12.06 8.41 -9.41
CA GLY A 113 -10.85 9.17 -9.06
C GLY A 113 -10.02 8.46 -7.99
N GLY A 114 -8.98 9.13 -7.52
CA GLY A 114 -8.01 8.57 -6.58
C GLY A 114 -6.98 7.67 -7.27
N ASN A 115 -6.27 6.88 -6.45
CA ASN A 115 -5.11 6.10 -6.87
C ASN A 115 -5.43 4.63 -7.13
N GLU A 116 -4.64 3.99 -7.99
CA GLU A 116 -4.60 2.55 -8.14
C GLU A 116 -4.10 1.87 -6.87
N LEU A 117 -4.71 0.74 -6.52
CA LEU A 117 -4.46 0.07 -5.24
C LEU A 117 -3.49 -1.12 -5.36
N GLY A 118 -3.22 -1.61 -6.58
CA GLY A 118 -2.38 -2.80 -6.75
C GLY A 118 -3.15 -4.10 -6.59
N ALA A 119 -2.44 -5.21 -6.81
CA ALA A 119 -2.91 -6.57 -6.48
C ALA A 119 -4.23 -6.99 -7.15
N GLY A 120 -4.54 -6.42 -8.32
CA GLY A 120 -5.79 -6.69 -9.05
C GLY A 120 -7.03 -6.05 -8.43
N ILE A 121 -6.88 -5.12 -7.49
CA ILE A 121 -7.98 -4.35 -6.92
C ILE A 121 -8.39 -3.27 -7.92
N MET A 122 -9.68 -3.21 -8.22
CA MET A 122 -10.28 -2.32 -9.23
C MET A 122 -11.14 -1.21 -8.61
N GLY A 123 -11.24 -1.15 -7.28
CA GLY A 123 -12.00 -0.09 -6.61
C GLY A 123 -12.00 -0.21 -5.10
N ILE A 124 -12.71 0.72 -4.48
CA ILE A 124 -12.92 0.81 -3.04
C ILE A 124 -14.40 0.59 -2.75
N LEU A 125 -14.71 -0.39 -1.91
CA LEU A 125 -16.03 -0.62 -1.34
C LEU A 125 -16.13 0.17 -0.04
N GLY A 126 -16.88 1.27 -0.09
CA GLY A 126 -16.99 2.23 1.02
C GLY A 126 -18.31 2.15 1.80
N ARG A 127 -18.46 3.09 2.75
CA ARG A 127 -19.58 3.12 3.71
C ARG A 127 -20.97 3.33 3.11
N ASN A 128 -21.11 3.82 1.87
CA ASN A 128 -22.41 3.88 1.19
C ASN A 128 -23.04 2.50 0.95
N ILE A 129 -22.23 1.43 0.97
CA ILE A 129 -22.69 0.03 0.91
C ILE A 129 -22.40 -0.67 2.25
N LEU A 130 -21.20 -0.52 2.82
CA LEU A 130 -20.80 -1.23 4.03
C LEU A 130 -21.60 -0.85 5.29
N SER A 131 -22.18 0.35 5.32
CA SER A 131 -22.80 0.92 6.53
C SER A 131 -24.30 1.14 6.42
N VAL A 132 -24.96 0.35 5.56
CA VAL A 132 -26.42 0.42 5.35
C VAL A 132 -27.20 -0.24 6.50
N VAL A 133 -26.58 -1.21 7.17
CA VAL A 133 -27.08 -1.91 8.37
C VAL A 133 -25.92 -2.07 9.37
N ASP A 134 -26.13 -2.80 10.47
CA ASP A 134 -25.03 -3.16 11.38
C ASP A 134 -23.99 -4.01 10.64
N THR A 135 -22.75 -3.96 11.08
CA THR A 135 -21.64 -4.62 10.38
C THR A 135 -20.80 -5.40 11.37
N GLU A 136 -20.57 -6.68 11.08
CA GLU A 136 -19.58 -7.50 11.76
C GLU A 136 -18.35 -7.67 10.87
N TYR A 137 -17.17 -7.44 11.43
CA TYR A 137 -15.89 -7.70 10.82
C TYR A 137 -15.22 -8.87 11.52
N ASP A 138 -15.09 -9.97 10.80
CA ASP A 138 -14.38 -11.17 11.23
C ASP A 138 -13.30 -11.50 10.19
N LEU A 139 -12.38 -10.55 10.02
CA LEU A 139 -11.37 -10.60 8.95
C LEU A 139 -10.29 -11.65 9.20
N ALA A 140 -10.13 -12.10 10.45
CA ALA A 140 -9.29 -13.26 10.78
C ALA A 140 -9.79 -14.54 10.09
N HIS A 141 -11.09 -14.67 9.88
CA HIS A 141 -11.73 -15.75 9.12
C HIS A 141 -12.11 -15.33 7.69
N GLY A 142 -11.73 -14.12 7.28
CA GLY A 142 -11.97 -13.59 5.94
C GLY A 142 -13.44 -13.42 5.61
N VAL A 143 -14.22 -12.87 6.55
CA VAL A 143 -15.64 -12.59 6.32
C VAL A 143 -16.06 -11.28 6.97
N ILE A 144 -16.96 -10.57 6.28
CA ILE A 144 -17.74 -9.46 6.84
C ILE A 144 -19.20 -9.89 6.81
N ARG A 145 -19.99 -9.51 7.82
CA ARG A 145 -21.43 -9.77 7.84
C ARG A 145 -22.19 -8.46 7.89
N LEU A 146 -23.12 -8.28 6.97
CA LEU A 146 -24.15 -7.25 7.08
C LEU A 146 -25.25 -7.84 7.95
N VAL A 147 -25.53 -7.21 9.09
CA VAL A 147 -26.42 -7.75 10.12
C VAL A 147 -27.63 -6.85 10.26
N SER A 148 -28.82 -7.45 10.10
CA SER A 148 -30.10 -6.82 10.37
C SER A 148 -30.65 -7.39 11.69
N PRO A 149 -30.47 -6.69 12.82
CA PRO A 149 -31.02 -7.12 14.09
C PRO A 149 -32.55 -6.97 14.13
N GLY A 150 -33.21 -7.89 14.81
CA GLY A 150 -34.62 -7.82 15.15
C GLY A 150 -34.94 -6.68 16.12
N ASN A 151 -36.23 -6.38 16.27
CA ASN A 151 -36.71 -5.28 17.12
C ASN A 151 -36.43 -5.49 18.62
N ASP A 152 -36.15 -6.72 19.04
CA ASP A 152 -35.87 -7.14 20.41
C ASP A 152 -34.39 -7.03 20.80
N CYS A 153 -33.52 -6.64 19.87
CA CYS A 153 -32.07 -6.62 20.08
C CYS A 153 -31.53 -5.36 20.78
N GLU A 154 -32.35 -4.37 21.12
CA GLU A 154 -31.87 -3.05 21.61
C GLU A 154 -30.97 -3.14 22.86
N LYS A 155 -31.25 -4.11 23.75
CA LYS A 155 -30.52 -4.31 25.01
C LYS A 155 -29.58 -5.52 24.99
N SER A 156 -29.53 -6.23 23.87
CA SER A 156 -28.74 -7.47 23.74
C SER A 156 -27.26 -7.17 23.52
N ASN A 157 -26.40 -8.02 24.06
CA ASN A 157 -24.98 -8.03 23.71
C ASN A 157 -24.85 -8.56 22.27
N MET A 158 -24.30 -7.74 21.38
CA MET A 158 -24.20 -8.09 19.96
C MET A 158 -22.93 -8.89 19.63
N ALA A 159 -22.01 -9.06 20.58
CA ALA A 159 -20.91 -10.03 20.46
C ALA A 159 -21.40 -11.44 20.79
N TYR A 160 -22.35 -11.95 20.02
CA TYR A 160 -22.99 -13.24 20.24
C TYR A 160 -22.03 -14.44 20.15
N TRP A 161 -20.88 -14.26 19.50
CA TRP A 161 -19.82 -15.26 19.42
C TRP A 161 -18.96 -15.35 20.69
N ALA A 162 -19.00 -14.33 21.56
CA ALA A 162 -18.09 -14.22 22.69
C ALA A 162 -18.40 -15.24 23.80
N GLY A 163 -19.58 -15.84 23.79
CA GLY A 163 -19.99 -16.70 24.90
C GLY A 163 -20.11 -15.89 26.20
N ASP A 164 -19.53 -16.44 27.27
CA ASP A 164 -19.36 -15.76 28.56
C ASP A 164 -18.08 -14.91 28.64
N ALA A 165 -17.28 -14.85 27.57
CA ALA A 165 -16.04 -14.08 27.56
C ALA A 165 -16.32 -12.58 27.70
N PRO A 166 -15.50 -11.84 28.47
CA PRO A 166 -15.56 -10.38 28.51
C PRO A 166 -15.47 -9.76 27.11
N VAL A 167 -16.29 -8.74 26.88
CA VAL A 167 -16.37 -8.01 25.61
C VAL A 167 -16.03 -6.55 25.87
N VAL A 168 -15.17 -5.98 25.03
CA VAL A 168 -14.93 -4.54 25.01
C VAL A 168 -16.15 -3.86 24.41
N VAL A 169 -16.79 -2.96 25.15
CA VAL A 169 -17.96 -2.21 24.69
C VAL A 169 -17.67 -0.72 24.77
N VAL A 170 -17.66 -0.05 23.62
CA VAL A 170 -17.41 1.40 23.54
C VAL A 170 -18.53 2.13 22.80
N PRO A 171 -18.88 3.36 23.21
CA PRO A 171 -19.81 4.19 22.44
C PRO A 171 -19.17 4.65 21.12
N LEU A 172 -19.98 4.75 20.06
CA LEU A 172 -19.57 5.40 18.82
C LEU A 172 -19.61 6.93 18.98
N GLU A 173 -18.56 7.62 18.54
CA GLU A 173 -18.45 9.08 18.52
C GLU A 173 -19.36 9.70 17.44
N ARG A 174 -20.06 10.82 17.77
CA ARG A 174 -21.13 11.39 16.92
C ARG A 174 -21.06 12.90 16.69
N SER A 175 -20.01 13.56 17.16
CA SER A 175 -19.83 15.03 17.06
C SER A 175 -19.91 15.59 15.64
N ARG A 176 -19.73 14.78 14.59
CA ARG A 176 -19.77 15.21 13.17
C ARG A 176 -21.13 15.07 12.45
N GLY A 177 -22.20 14.84 13.21
CA GLY A 177 -23.57 14.88 12.71
C GLY A 177 -24.22 13.51 12.50
N SER A 178 -25.55 13.47 12.42
CA SER A 178 -26.34 12.24 12.48
C SER A 178 -26.26 11.34 11.24
N ARG A 179 -25.75 11.87 10.11
CA ARG A 179 -25.61 11.13 8.84
C ARG A 179 -24.22 10.55 8.62
N ASP A 180 -23.24 10.90 9.45
CA ASP A 180 -21.91 10.32 9.35
C ASP A 180 -21.92 8.90 9.92
N THR A 181 -21.58 7.93 9.07
CA THR A 181 -21.54 6.51 9.41
C THR A 181 -20.14 6.04 9.80
N ALA A 182 -19.17 6.95 9.96
CA ALA A 182 -17.79 6.61 10.29
C ALA A 182 -17.73 5.86 11.61
N ILE A 183 -16.84 4.89 11.70
CA ILE A 183 -16.62 4.13 12.92
C ILE A 183 -15.56 4.86 13.72
N ARG A 184 -15.99 5.83 14.53
CA ARG A 184 -15.11 6.60 15.41
C ARG A 184 -15.33 6.22 16.86
N VAL A 185 -14.23 6.06 17.58
CA VAL A 185 -14.22 5.70 19.01
C VAL A 185 -13.14 6.50 19.74
N GLU A 186 -13.37 6.78 21.02
CA GLU A 186 -12.34 7.33 21.90
C GLU A 186 -11.35 6.23 22.28
N VAL A 187 -10.06 6.54 22.17
CA VAL A 187 -8.94 5.71 22.61
C VAL A 187 -7.99 6.54 23.46
N ALA A 188 -7.13 5.90 24.24
CA ALA A 188 -6.02 6.57 24.92
C ALA A 188 -4.66 6.05 24.44
N ILE A 189 -3.77 6.99 24.09
CA ILE A 189 -2.37 6.75 23.73
C ILE A 189 -1.49 7.27 24.86
N ASN A 190 -0.72 6.39 25.50
CA ASN A 190 0.06 6.71 26.70
C ASN A 190 -0.77 7.46 27.76
N GLY A 191 -2.04 7.05 27.94
CA GLY A 191 -3.00 7.67 28.85
C GLY A 191 -3.66 8.97 28.36
N ARG A 192 -3.30 9.50 27.19
CA ARG A 192 -3.95 10.68 26.60
C ARG A 192 -5.03 10.30 25.60
N LYS A 193 -6.24 10.83 25.83
CA LYS A 193 -7.42 10.57 24.99
C LYS A 193 -7.29 11.21 23.61
N THR A 194 -7.76 10.50 22.60
CA THR A 194 -7.93 10.98 21.23
C THR A 194 -9.04 10.20 20.52
N ILE A 195 -9.46 10.66 19.34
CA ILE A 195 -10.43 9.94 18.51
C ILE A 195 -9.70 9.11 17.48
N ALA A 196 -10.04 7.82 17.41
CA ALA A 196 -9.60 6.90 16.39
C ALA A 196 -10.69 6.66 15.35
N LEU A 197 -10.32 6.64 14.07
CA LEU A 197 -11.16 6.13 12.98
C LEU A 197 -10.76 4.67 12.69
N LEU A 198 -11.73 3.75 12.74
CA LEU A 198 -11.52 2.36 12.35
C LEU A 198 -11.61 2.23 10.82
N ASP A 199 -10.49 1.85 10.21
CA ASP A 199 -10.26 1.90 8.77
C ASP A 199 -9.62 0.60 8.26
N THR A 200 -10.43 -0.29 7.67
CA THR A 200 -9.96 -1.52 7.05
C THR A 200 -9.14 -1.29 5.77
N GLY A 201 -9.23 -0.11 5.15
CA GLY A 201 -8.44 0.29 3.99
C GLY A 201 -6.99 0.64 4.35
N ALA A 202 -6.73 0.99 5.60
CA ALA A 202 -5.38 1.20 6.13
C ALA A 202 -4.72 -0.14 6.48
N PRO A 203 -3.61 -0.54 5.82
CA PRO A 203 -2.97 -1.85 6.08
C PRO A 203 -2.40 -2.00 7.50
N GLU A 204 -2.08 -0.88 8.14
CA GLU A 204 -1.53 -0.82 9.49
C GLU A 204 -2.16 0.35 10.25
N THR A 205 -2.25 0.20 11.57
CA THR A 205 -2.63 1.26 12.51
C THR A 205 -1.60 2.39 12.49
N ASP A 206 -2.07 3.63 12.40
CA ASP A 206 -1.23 4.82 12.15
C ASP A 206 -1.65 6.00 13.03
N LEU A 207 -0.70 6.55 13.79
CA LEU A 207 -0.93 7.76 14.58
C LEU A 207 -0.53 9.00 13.80
N THR A 208 -1.31 10.07 13.93
CA THR A 208 -0.83 11.37 13.48
C THR A 208 0.34 11.83 14.35
N TRP A 209 1.28 12.55 13.75
CA TRP A 209 2.38 13.19 14.49
C TRP A 209 1.86 14.09 15.63
N ARG A 210 0.74 14.79 15.40
CA ARG A 210 0.04 15.61 16.41
C ARG A 210 -0.32 14.80 17.65
N THR A 211 -0.96 13.65 17.47
CA THR A 211 -1.33 12.75 18.57
C THR A 211 -0.10 12.16 19.26
N ALA A 212 0.90 11.73 18.48
CA ALA A 212 2.13 11.17 19.04
C ALA A 212 2.85 12.19 19.94
N LYS A 213 3.04 13.42 19.46
CA LYS A 213 3.62 14.52 20.23
C LYS A 213 2.81 14.85 21.47
N ALA A 214 1.49 14.94 21.36
CA ALA A 214 0.63 15.20 22.51
C ALA A 214 0.80 14.10 23.57
N SER A 215 0.95 12.84 23.15
CA SER A 215 1.10 11.65 24.00
C SER A 215 2.53 11.44 24.52
N GLY A 216 3.42 12.44 24.38
CA GLY A 216 4.77 12.41 24.94
C GLY A 216 5.79 11.62 24.13
N ILE A 217 5.49 11.26 22.87
CA ILE A 217 6.41 10.53 22.00
C ILE A 217 7.36 11.54 21.33
N ASP A 218 8.66 11.37 21.55
CA ASP A 218 9.70 12.24 20.98
C ASP A 218 10.02 11.84 19.53
N LYS A 219 10.08 12.83 18.61
CA LYS A 219 10.45 12.63 17.20
C LYS A 219 11.84 12.00 17.07
N ALA A 220 12.77 12.33 17.97
CA ALA A 220 14.13 11.78 17.96
C ALA A 220 14.17 10.27 18.24
N SER A 221 13.15 9.71 18.90
CA SER A 221 13.03 8.27 19.13
C SER A 221 12.50 7.49 17.93
N LEU A 222 11.99 8.20 16.91
CA LEU A 222 11.32 7.62 15.77
C LEU A 222 12.30 7.28 14.65
N LYS A 223 12.06 6.15 13.97
CA LYS A 223 12.85 5.74 12.80
C LYS A 223 12.08 6.08 11.52
N PRO A 224 12.66 6.88 10.59
CA PRO A 224 12.03 7.13 9.30
C PRO A 224 11.82 5.82 8.53
N ILE A 225 10.65 5.65 7.92
CA ILE A 225 10.33 4.49 7.07
C ILE A 225 9.97 4.89 5.63
N GLY A 226 10.08 6.18 5.29
CA GLY A 226 9.82 6.72 3.97
C GLY A 226 8.57 7.61 3.95
N ARG A 227 7.85 7.59 2.83
CA ARG A 227 6.58 8.31 2.66
C ARG A 227 5.46 7.31 2.39
N VAL A 228 4.27 7.56 2.90
CA VAL A 228 3.08 6.72 2.67
C VAL A 228 1.99 7.49 1.92
N GLY A 229 1.27 6.77 1.08
CA GLY A 229 0.15 7.28 0.29
C GLY A 229 -1.21 6.81 0.84
N GLY A 230 -2.28 7.44 0.37
CA GLY A 230 -3.67 7.07 0.64
C GLY A 230 -4.56 7.28 -0.58
N ALA A 231 -5.85 7.54 -0.38
CA ALA A 231 -6.76 7.85 -1.49
C ALA A 231 -6.50 9.24 -2.13
N GLY A 232 -5.81 10.14 -1.42
CA GLY A 232 -5.43 11.48 -1.89
C GLY A 232 -4.17 11.49 -2.75
N ASP A 233 -3.94 12.62 -3.43
CA ASP A 233 -2.83 12.84 -4.38
C ASP A 233 -1.43 12.97 -3.75
N GLY A 234 -1.34 13.16 -2.43
CA GLY A 234 -0.07 13.35 -1.73
C GLY A 234 0.58 12.08 -1.16
N LEU A 235 1.83 12.25 -0.74
CA LEU A 235 2.58 11.30 0.10
C LEU A 235 3.01 12.03 1.37
N VAL A 236 2.82 11.40 2.54
CA VAL A 236 3.20 11.98 3.83
C VAL A 236 4.42 11.28 4.42
N PRO A 237 5.40 12.00 5.01
CA PRO A 237 6.51 11.38 5.73
C PRO A 237 6.00 10.49 6.86
N SER A 238 6.58 9.31 6.98
CA SER A 238 6.20 8.34 8.01
C SER A 238 7.40 7.78 8.75
N TYR A 239 7.13 7.43 9.99
CA TYR A 239 8.07 6.91 10.94
C TYR A 239 7.48 5.68 11.63
N VAL A 240 8.36 4.92 12.28
CA VAL A 240 7.96 3.87 13.20
C VAL A 240 8.59 4.12 14.57
N GLY A 241 7.80 3.98 15.62
CA GLY A 241 8.22 4.23 17.01
C GLY A 241 7.57 3.29 18.00
N MET A 242 8.07 3.30 19.24
CA MET A 242 7.43 2.63 20.36
C MET A 242 6.32 3.53 20.93
N VAL A 243 5.22 2.90 21.31
CA VAL A 243 4.06 3.49 21.99
C VAL A 243 3.81 2.66 23.24
N ASP A 244 3.91 3.30 24.41
CA ASP A 244 3.90 2.61 25.71
C ASP A 244 2.55 1.95 25.97
N SER A 245 1.44 2.63 25.68
CA SER A 245 0.10 2.03 25.74
C SER A 245 -0.87 2.55 24.70
N PHE A 246 -1.71 1.65 24.22
CA PHE A 246 -2.95 1.90 23.50
C PHE A 246 -4.10 1.33 24.34
N GLU A 247 -5.16 2.11 24.56
CA GLU A 247 -6.30 1.69 25.37
C GLU A 247 -7.63 1.97 24.63
N LEU A 248 -8.49 0.95 24.56
CA LEU A 248 -9.84 1.03 23.98
C LEU A 248 -10.84 0.34 24.91
N GLY A 249 -11.81 1.07 25.45
CA GLY A 249 -12.91 0.47 26.23
C GLY A 249 -12.49 -0.40 27.41
N GLY A 250 -11.32 -0.13 28.01
CA GLY A 250 -10.76 -0.90 29.11
C GLY A 250 -9.81 -2.03 28.70
N GLU A 251 -9.68 -2.34 27.42
CA GLU A 251 -8.57 -3.14 26.89
C GLU A 251 -7.33 -2.26 26.83
N LYS A 252 -6.22 -2.75 27.41
CA LYS A 252 -4.92 -2.08 27.37
C LYS A 252 -3.90 -2.96 26.67
N ILE A 253 -3.29 -2.40 25.64
CA ILE A 253 -2.21 -3.02 24.87
C ILE A 253 -0.95 -2.22 25.14
N SER A 254 0.09 -2.85 25.66
CA SER A 254 1.32 -2.15 26.08
C SER A 254 2.53 -2.53 25.23
N ASN A 255 3.50 -1.61 25.13
CA ASN A 255 4.77 -1.79 24.42
C ASN A 255 4.57 -2.09 22.92
N ASN A 256 3.81 -1.23 22.26
CA ASN A 256 3.45 -1.39 20.86
C ASN A 256 4.47 -0.70 19.98
N ARG A 257 4.73 -1.29 18.82
CA ARG A 257 5.44 -0.59 17.75
C ARG A 257 4.39 -0.16 16.74
N MET A 258 4.30 1.13 16.44
CA MET A 258 3.25 1.69 15.60
C MET A 258 3.84 2.63 14.55
N ARG A 259 3.13 2.77 13.44
CA ARG A 259 3.42 3.79 12.43
C ARG A 259 2.95 5.15 12.94
N ILE A 260 3.75 6.17 12.66
CA ILE A 260 3.44 7.57 12.98
C ILE A 260 3.69 8.39 11.72
N SER A 261 2.65 9.03 11.21
CA SER A 261 2.69 9.80 9.97
C SER A 261 2.50 11.30 10.22
N ASP A 262 3.28 12.10 9.49
CA ASP A 262 3.26 13.56 9.56
C ASP A 262 2.15 14.11 8.65
N THR A 263 0.88 13.86 9.04
CA THR A 263 -0.31 14.34 8.34
C THR A 263 -1.04 15.40 9.15
N ASP A 264 -1.11 16.61 8.62
CA ASP A 264 -1.84 17.73 9.25
C ASP A 264 -3.30 17.82 8.79
N ASN A 265 -3.63 17.25 7.63
CA ASN A 265 -4.97 17.32 7.02
C ASN A 265 -5.93 16.25 7.52
N PHE A 266 -5.46 15.33 8.37
CA PHE A 266 -6.30 14.31 8.98
C PHE A 266 -6.85 14.83 10.32
N GLU A 267 -8.18 14.92 10.42
CA GLU A 267 -8.86 15.47 11.59
C GLU A 267 -8.84 14.51 12.79
N ASP A 268 -8.88 13.20 12.55
CA ASP A 268 -8.86 12.20 13.61
C ASP A 268 -7.44 11.99 14.13
N GLY A 269 -7.33 11.57 15.39
CA GLY A 269 -6.04 11.44 16.04
C GLY A 269 -5.20 10.27 15.54
N MET A 270 -5.86 9.22 15.06
CA MET A 270 -5.24 8.01 14.54
C MET A 270 -6.20 7.19 13.67
N LEU A 271 -5.63 6.31 12.86
CA LEU A 271 -6.31 5.21 12.17
C LEU A 271 -6.06 3.91 12.94
N VAL A 272 -7.13 3.15 13.20
CA VAL A 272 -7.05 1.76 13.64
C VAL A 272 -7.24 0.89 12.39
N GLY A 273 -6.14 0.30 11.94
CA GLY A 273 -6.02 -0.34 10.64
C GLY A 273 -6.38 -1.83 10.61
N LEU A 274 -6.23 -2.43 9.43
CA LEU A 274 -6.46 -3.85 9.18
C LEU A 274 -5.73 -4.78 10.16
N ASP A 275 -4.54 -4.39 10.62
CA ASP A 275 -3.78 -5.16 11.59
C ASP A 275 -4.53 -5.37 12.93
N TYR A 276 -5.30 -4.39 13.39
CA TYR A 276 -6.20 -4.55 14.53
C TYR A 276 -7.43 -5.38 14.19
N PHE A 277 -8.02 -5.20 13.00
CA PHE A 277 -9.16 -6.00 12.53
C PHE A 277 -8.83 -7.49 12.30
N LEU A 278 -7.56 -7.83 12.03
CA LEU A 278 -7.10 -9.21 11.87
C LEU A 278 -6.79 -9.90 13.21
N SER A 279 -6.67 -9.13 14.30
CA SER A 279 -6.50 -9.65 15.65
C SER A 279 -7.79 -9.62 16.47
N HIS A 280 -8.85 -8.98 15.98
CA HIS A 280 -10.11 -8.82 16.70
C HIS A 280 -11.33 -9.17 15.85
N ARG A 281 -12.41 -9.59 16.50
CA ARG A 281 -13.74 -9.62 15.90
C ARG A 281 -14.52 -8.41 16.39
N ILE A 282 -15.08 -7.67 15.45
CA ILE A 282 -15.64 -6.33 15.71
C ILE A 282 -17.08 -6.27 15.20
N TYR A 283 -18.03 -5.91 16.05
CA TYR A 283 -19.42 -5.63 15.66
C TYR A 283 -19.76 -4.17 15.88
N VAL A 284 -20.18 -3.51 14.80
CA VAL A 284 -20.63 -2.12 14.77
C VAL A 284 -22.15 -2.10 14.89
N ALA A 285 -22.65 -1.96 16.11
CA ALA A 285 -24.09 -1.87 16.40
C ALA A 285 -24.55 -0.42 16.23
N ARG A 286 -24.96 -0.06 15.02
CA ARG A 286 -25.38 1.31 14.67
C ARG A 286 -26.71 1.66 15.32
N SER A 287 -27.61 0.68 15.41
CA SER A 287 -28.88 0.79 16.14
C SER A 287 -28.66 1.13 17.63
N GLN A 288 -27.71 0.46 18.28
CA GLN A 288 -27.37 0.66 19.69
C GLN A 288 -26.32 1.77 19.93
N LYS A 289 -25.68 2.28 18.87
CA LYS A 289 -24.59 3.26 18.90
C LYS A 289 -23.36 2.78 19.68
N LYS A 290 -23.05 1.49 19.55
CA LYS A 290 -21.95 0.83 20.27
C LYS A 290 -21.06 0.05 19.31
N LEU A 291 -19.81 -0.09 19.70
CA LEU A 291 -18.88 -1.06 19.16
C LEU A 291 -18.69 -2.17 20.19
N TYR A 292 -18.74 -3.41 19.72
CA TYR A 292 -18.40 -4.61 20.50
C TYR A 292 -17.15 -5.23 19.91
N VAL A 293 -16.15 -5.53 20.74
CA VAL A 293 -14.86 -6.06 20.30
C VAL A 293 -14.41 -7.21 21.21
N THR A 294 -13.89 -8.26 20.59
CA THR A 294 -13.17 -9.35 21.26
C THR A 294 -11.82 -9.57 20.58
N TRP A 295 -10.84 -10.08 21.31
CA TRP A 295 -9.54 -10.46 20.76
C TRP A 295 -9.56 -11.93 20.32
N ASN A 296 -9.15 -12.17 19.06
CA ASN A 296 -9.11 -13.49 18.41
C ASN A 296 -7.76 -14.20 18.59
N GLY A 297 -6.86 -13.66 19.41
CA GLY A 297 -5.53 -14.21 19.63
C GLY A 297 -4.46 -13.74 18.64
N GLY A 298 -3.20 -13.94 19.04
CA GLY A 298 -2.02 -13.55 18.28
C GLY A 298 -1.60 -12.09 18.47
N VAL A 299 -0.55 -11.69 17.76
CA VAL A 299 0.03 -10.35 17.84
C VAL A 299 -0.98 -9.29 17.37
N ILE A 300 -1.08 -8.21 18.14
CA ILE A 300 -1.87 -7.02 17.78
C ILE A 300 -0.91 -5.96 17.23
N PHE A 301 -1.27 -5.35 16.10
CA PHE A 301 -0.45 -4.41 15.32
C PHE A 301 0.74 -5.06 14.58
N ALA A 302 0.78 -4.91 13.25
CA ALA A 302 1.66 -5.68 12.37
C ALA A 302 3.15 -5.35 12.50
N GLN A 303 3.49 -4.24 13.16
CA GLN A 303 4.86 -3.77 13.36
C GLN A 303 5.55 -4.40 14.60
N GLN A 304 4.82 -5.18 15.40
CA GLN A 304 5.41 -6.00 16.46
C GLN A 304 6.14 -7.22 15.88
N ARG A 305 7.25 -7.64 16.51
CA ARG A 305 7.94 -8.90 16.15
C ARG A 305 7.06 -10.08 16.59
N ALA A 306 7.07 -11.18 15.83
CA ALA A 306 6.30 -12.39 16.13
C ALA A 306 6.53 -12.97 17.55
N ASN A 307 7.65 -12.64 18.21
CA ASN A 307 8.00 -13.07 19.57
C ASN A 307 7.92 -11.95 20.62
N ALA A 308 7.47 -10.75 20.26
CA ALA A 308 7.16 -9.71 21.22
C ALA A 308 5.72 -9.92 21.67
N SER A 309 5.51 -10.89 22.56
CA SER A 309 4.29 -10.93 23.36
C SER A 309 4.25 -9.64 24.18
N GLY A 310 3.62 -8.60 23.64
CA GLY A 310 3.14 -7.50 24.46
C GLY A 310 2.31 -8.09 25.60
N ASN A 311 2.33 -7.46 26.78
CA ASN A 311 1.42 -7.86 27.84
C ASN A 311 0.00 -7.47 27.40
N TYR A 312 -0.69 -8.42 26.77
CA TYR A 312 -2.07 -8.29 26.30
C TYR A 312 -3.05 -8.60 27.43
N ASP A 313 -4.21 -7.96 27.41
CA ASP A 313 -5.28 -8.23 28.36
C ASP A 313 -6.04 -9.49 27.95
N GLN A 314 -5.60 -10.64 28.46
CA GLN A 314 -6.19 -11.95 28.16
C GLN A 314 -7.67 -12.05 28.56
N ARG A 315 -8.21 -11.11 29.34
CA ARG A 315 -9.63 -11.09 29.72
C ARG A 315 -10.55 -11.00 28.50
N TYR A 316 -10.12 -10.34 27.42
CA TYR A 316 -10.95 -10.17 26.21
C TYR A 316 -10.68 -11.23 25.14
N ALA A 317 -9.90 -12.26 25.46
CA ALA A 317 -9.68 -13.39 24.57
C ALA A 317 -11.00 -14.17 24.42
N ALA A 318 -11.63 -14.08 23.24
CA ALA A 318 -12.69 -15.00 22.90
C ALA A 318 -12.10 -16.40 22.70
N LEU A 319 -12.90 -17.45 22.92
CA LEU A 319 -12.49 -18.83 22.64
C LEU A 319 -12.01 -18.91 21.18
N PRO A 320 -10.85 -19.54 20.91
CA PRO A 320 -10.48 -19.88 19.55
C PRO A 320 -11.61 -20.76 19.02
N GLU A 321 -12.38 -20.27 18.06
CA GLU A 321 -13.40 -21.07 17.42
C GLU A 321 -12.65 -22.15 16.63
N ASP A 322 -12.74 -23.41 17.08
CA ASP A 322 -12.50 -24.54 16.21
C ASP A 322 -13.59 -24.46 15.14
N LEU A 323 -13.26 -23.87 13.99
CA LEU A 323 -14.12 -23.90 12.81
C LEU A 323 -14.12 -25.32 12.24
N SER A 324 -14.75 -26.23 12.99
CA SER A 324 -15.16 -27.54 12.50
C SER A 324 -16.19 -27.30 11.39
N GLY A 325 -15.74 -27.38 10.14
CA GLY A 325 -16.59 -27.20 8.96
C GLY A 325 -16.06 -26.27 7.86
N ASP A 326 -14.83 -25.75 7.96
CA ASP A 326 -14.29 -24.88 6.89
C ASP A 326 -14.19 -25.64 5.55
N ASP A 327 -14.93 -25.14 4.56
CA ASP A 327 -14.72 -25.51 3.16
C ASP A 327 -13.38 -24.98 2.63
N ALA A 328 -13.00 -25.40 1.42
CA ALA A 328 -11.72 -25.02 0.83
C ALA A 328 -11.56 -23.49 0.70
N ASP A 329 -12.63 -22.76 0.39
CA ASP A 329 -12.58 -21.30 0.23
C ASP A 329 -12.41 -20.59 1.57
N ALA A 330 -13.06 -21.07 2.64
CA ALA A 330 -12.90 -20.57 4.00
C ALA A 330 -11.48 -20.78 4.51
N LEU A 331 -10.91 -21.98 4.32
CA LEU A 331 -9.51 -22.27 4.63
C LEU A 331 -8.57 -21.33 3.89
N ALA A 332 -8.77 -21.13 2.58
CA ALA A 332 -7.92 -20.24 1.80
C ALA A 332 -8.00 -18.78 2.28
N ARG A 333 -9.19 -18.29 2.65
CA ARG A 333 -9.36 -16.94 3.21
C ARG A 333 -8.69 -16.79 4.58
N ARG A 334 -8.80 -17.79 5.46
CA ARG A 334 -8.11 -17.82 6.75
C ARG A 334 -6.60 -17.88 6.59
N GLY A 335 -6.10 -18.70 5.66
CA GLY A 335 -4.68 -18.77 5.34
C GLY A 335 -4.12 -17.43 4.86
N ASN A 336 -4.87 -16.72 4.02
CA ASN A 336 -4.56 -15.36 3.58
C ASN A 336 -4.55 -14.34 4.75
N ALA A 337 -5.47 -14.46 5.71
CA ALA A 337 -5.48 -13.62 6.92
C ALA A 337 -4.25 -13.90 7.81
N PHE A 338 -3.87 -15.17 8.00
CA PHE A 338 -2.63 -15.55 8.70
C PHE A 338 -1.39 -15.00 7.99
N ALA A 339 -1.37 -15.03 6.66
CA ALA A 339 -0.29 -14.47 5.85
C ALA A 339 -0.09 -12.97 6.10
N ALA A 340 -1.19 -12.21 6.18
CA ALA A 340 -1.15 -10.78 6.49
C ALA A 340 -0.62 -10.51 7.90
N LYS A 341 -0.89 -11.41 8.86
CA LYS A 341 -0.30 -11.42 10.21
C LYS A 341 1.14 -11.95 10.25
N ARG A 342 1.71 -12.32 9.09
CA ARG A 342 3.04 -12.96 8.95
C ARG A 342 3.17 -14.32 9.64
N ASP A 343 2.06 -14.97 9.97
CA ASP A 343 2.04 -16.36 10.41
C ASP A 343 2.06 -17.28 9.19
N TYR A 344 3.19 -17.27 8.48
CA TYR A 344 3.34 -18.00 7.22
C TYR A 344 3.20 -19.51 7.38
N LYS A 345 3.44 -20.05 8.59
CA LYS A 345 3.27 -21.48 8.87
C LYS A 345 1.79 -21.85 8.82
N ARG A 346 0.94 -21.19 9.63
CA ARG A 346 -0.50 -21.46 9.61
C ARG A 346 -1.14 -21.11 8.26
N ALA A 347 -0.67 -20.04 7.63
CA ALA A 347 -1.09 -19.67 6.28
C ALA A 347 -0.86 -20.80 5.26
N GLN A 348 0.34 -21.39 5.26
CA GLN A 348 0.69 -22.48 4.35
C GLN A 348 -0.07 -23.77 4.65
N GLU A 349 -0.29 -24.09 5.94
CA GLU A 349 -1.09 -25.25 6.36
C GLU A 349 -2.53 -25.14 5.85
N ASP A 350 -3.20 -24.00 6.08
CA ASP A 350 -4.57 -23.78 5.63
C ASP A 350 -4.69 -23.78 4.10
N LEU A 351 -3.78 -23.12 3.39
CA LEU A 351 -3.79 -23.11 1.92
C LEU A 351 -3.49 -24.50 1.33
N SER A 352 -2.67 -25.31 1.99
CA SER A 352 -2.41 -26.68 1.53
C SER A 352 -3.64 -27.56 1.72
N ARG A 353 -4.34 -27.43 2.86
CA ARG A 353 -5.62 -28.12 3.08
C ARG A 353 -6.70 -27.67 2.08
N ALA A 354 -6.76 -26.37 1.76
CA ALA A 354 -7.66 -25.85 0.72
C ALA A 354 -7.40 -26.49 -0.66
N ILE A 355 -6.12 -26.61 -1.04
CA ILE A 355 -5.69 -27.28 -2.28
C ILE A 355 -6.02 -28.77 -2.27
N GLU A 356 -5.84 -29.46 -1.14
CA GLU A 356 -6.19 -30.88 -0.98
C GLU A 356 -7.70 -31.12 -1.13
N LEU A 357 -8.53 -30.24 -0.56
CA LEU A 357 -10.00 -30.33 -0.67
C LEU A 357 -10.50 -30.00 -2.08
N THR A 358 -9.96 -28.95 -2.71
CA THR A 358 -10.37 -28.51 -4.05
C THR A 358 -9.16 -28.15 -4.91
N PRO A 359 -8.50 -29.14 -5.55
CA PRO A 359 -7.26 -28.93 -6.30
C PRO A 359 -7.43 -28.18 -7.63
N GLY A 360 -8.67 -27.91 -8.04
CA GLY A 360 -8.98 -27.20 -9.30
C GLY A 360 -8.98 -25.67 -9.19
N VAL A 361 -8.75 -25.10 -8.01
CA VAL A 361 -8.86 -23.65 -7.78
C VAL A 361 -7.50 -22.97 -7.91
N ALA A 362 -7.29 -22.29 -9.04
CA ALA A 362 -6.03 -21.66 -9.41
C ALA A 362 -5.54 -20.58 -8.42
N SER A 363 -6.46 -19.89 -7.74
CA SER A 363 -6.12 -18.85 -6.78
C SER A 363 -5.47 -19.40 -5.52
N PHE A 364 -5.78 -20.63 -5.08
CA PHE A 364 -5.17 -21.24 -3.90
C PHE A 364 -3.67 -21.46 -4.08
N PHE A 365 -3.27 -21.95 -5.26
CA PHE A 365 -1.85 -22.08 -5.62
C PHE A 365 -1.16 -20.73 -5.70
N THR A 366 -1.80 -19.72 -6.29
CA THR A 366 -1.24 -18.36 -6.35
C THR A 366 -1.06 -17.75 -4.97
N ASP A 367 -2.05 -17.96 -4.08
CA ASP A 367 -2.01 -17.50 -2.70
C ASP A 367 -0.89 -18.19 -1.92
N ARG A 368 -0.74 -19.53 -2.05
CA ARG A 368 0.36 -20.28 -1.42
C ARG A 368 1.73 -19.89 -1.97
N ALA A 369 1.85 -19.65 -3.27
CA ALA A 369 3.08 -19.17 -3.90
C ALA A 369 3.56 -17.84 -3.31
N ARG A 370 2.66 -16.91 -2.96
CA ARG A 370 3.06 -15.65 -2.27
C ARG A 370 3.73 -15.93 -0.93
N ILE A 371 3.22 -16.90 -0.18
CA ILE A 371 3.78 -17.31 1.11
C ILE A 371 5.16 -17.93 0.92
N LEU A 372 5.28 -18.83 -0.07
CA LEU A 372 6.54 -19.46 -0.43
C LEU A 372 7.59 -18.43 -0.87
N VAL A 373 7.22 -17.40 -1.63
CA VAL A 373 8.10 -16.27 -1.98
C VAL A 373 8.56 -15.53 -0.73
N ALA A 374 7.63 -15.21 0.19
CA ALA A 374 7.96 -14.53 1.44
C ALA A 374 8.89 -15.36 2.35
N GLN A 375 8.82 -16.69 2.26
CA GLN A 375 9.72 -17.62 2.93
C GLN A 375 11.00 -17.94 2.14
N HIS A 376 11.27 -17.22 1.04
CA HIS A 376 12.42 -17.42 0.14
C HIS A 376 12.47 -18.79 -0.56
N GLN A 377 11.34 -19.48 -0.69
CA GLN A 377 11.19 -20.78 -1.35
C GLN A 377 10.82 -20.63 -2.84
N GLY A 378 11.66 -19.93 -3.60
CA GLY A 378 11.36 -19.54 -4.98
C GLY A 378 11.07 -20.68 -5.95
N LYS A 379 11.70 -21.86 -5.78
CA LYS A 379 11.44 -23.03 -6.64
C LYS A 379 10.05 -23.63 -6.40
N ALA A 380 9.64 -23.76 -5.13
CA ALA A 380 8.31 -24.25 -4.78
C ALA A 380 7.24 -23.24 -5.22
N ALA A 381 7.49 -21.95 -5.02
CA ALA A 381 6.59 -20.89 -5.51
C ALA A 381 6.41 -20.94 -7.04
N LEU A 382 7.48 -21.20 -7.79
CA LEU A 382 7.40 -21.32 -9.25
C LEU A 382 6.52 -22.51 -9.67
N ALA A 383 6.64 -23.65 -8.99
CA ALA A 383 5.80 -24.82 -9.27
C ALA A 383 4.31 -24.55 -8.99
N ASP A 384 3.99 -23.89 -7.88
CA ASP A 384 2.61 -23.48 -7.58
C ASP A 384 2.07 -22.48 -8.62
N ILE A 385 2.90 -21.52 -9.06
CA ILE A 385 2.48 -20.56 -10.08
C ILE A 385 2.30 -21.22 -11.45
N ASP A 386 3.13 -22.20 -11.80
CA ASP A 386 2.95 -22.97 -13.03
C ASP A 386 1.63 -23.75 -13.01
N GLU A 387 1.27 -24.36 -11.88
CA GLU A 387 -0.02 -25.03 -11.72
C GLU A 387 -1.19 -24.05 -11.73
N ALA A 388 -1.07 -22.90 -11.06
CA ALA A 388 -2.06 -21.84 -11.08
C ALA A 388 -2.35 -21.36 -12.52
N LEU A 389 -1.32 -21.14 -13.32
CA LEU A 389 -1.46 -20.69 -14.71
C LEU A 389 -1.89 -21.82 -15.66
N ARG A 390 -1.68 -23.09 -15.29
CA ARG A 390 -2.26 -24.24 -16.00
C ARG A 390 -3.78 -24.32 -15.78
N LEU A 391 -4.24 -24.09 -14.55
CA LEU A 391 -5.65 -24.10 -14.17
C LEU A 391 -6.40 -22.87 -14.69
N ASP A 392 -5.82 -21.68 -14.54
CA ASP A 392 -6.35 -20.43 -15.07
C ASP A 392 -5.25 -19.58 -15.73
N PRO A 393 -5.13 -19.64 -17.07
CA PRO A 393 -4.16 -18.83 -17.82
C PRO A 393 -4.45 -17.33 -17.79
N LYS A 394 -5.56 -16.84 -17.24
CA LYS A 394 -5.91 -15.42 -17.26
C LYS A 394 -5.42 -14.65 -16.04
N GLN A 395 -4.83 -15.32 -15.04
CA GLN A 395 -4.32 -14.67 -13.83
C GLN A 395 -3.09 -13.79 -14.10
N ALA A 396 -3.33 -12.52 -14.44
CA ALA A 396 -2.29 -11.53 -14.73
C ALA A 396 -1.27 -11.39 -13.60
N GLU A 397 -1.72 -11.34 -12.34
CA GLU A 397 -0.86 -11.26 -11.16
C GLU A 397 0.04 -12.49 -10.99
N ALA A 398 -0.50 -13.70 -11.21
CA ALA A 398 0.28 -14.93 -11.17
C ALA A 398 1.36 -14.95 -12.27
N ARG A 399 1.02 -14.48 -13.48
CA ARG A 399 1.97 -14.36 -14.60
C ARG A 399 3.07 -13.34 -14.31
N VAL A 400 2.76 -12.17 -13.74
CA VAL A 400 3.77 -11.19 -13.30
C VAL A 400 4.68 -11.79 -12.22
N MET A 401 4.14 -12.58 -11.30
CA MET A 401 4.95 -13.28 -10.30
C MET A 401 5.87 -14.31 -10.95
N ARG A 402 5.38 -15.09 -11.93
CA ARG A 402 6.21 -16.04 -12.68
C ARG A 402 7.37 -15.36 -13.39
N VAL A 403 7.11 -14.23 -14.06
CA VAL A 403 8.15 -13.41 -14.69
C VAL A 403 9.25 -13.07 -13.68
N ARG A 404 8.88 -12.55 -12.50
CA ARG A 404 9.86 -12.20 -11.45
C ARG A 404 10.66 -13.41 -10.96
N LEU A 405 10.00 -14.55 -10.75
CA LEU A 405 10.63 -15.80 -10.33
C LEU A 405 11.61 -16.34 -11.39
N ARG A 406 11.22 -16.33 -12.67
CA ARG A 406 12.07 -16.73 -13.80
C ARG A 406 13.28 -15.84 -13.94
N LEU A 407 13.12 -14.52 -13.83
CA LEU A 407 14.26 -13.59 -13.85
C LEU A 407 15.24 -13.82 -12.68
N ASN A 408 14.73 -14.18 -11.50
CA ASN A 408 15.59 -14.54 -10.37
C ASN A 408 16.29 -15.88 -10.60
N ALA A 409 15.65 -16.81 -11.32
CA ALA A 409 16.24 -18.06 -11.78
C ALA A 409 17.12 -17.90 -13.05
N LYS A 410 17.33 -16.66 -13.54
CA LYS A 410 18.06 -16.33 -14.78
C LYS A 410 17.45 -16.92 -16.06
N ASP A 411 16.17 -17.29 -16.03
CA ASP A 411 15.39 -17.68 -17.21
C ASP A 411 14.76 -16.45 -17.88
N GLU A 412 15.59 -15.70 -18.61
CA GLU A 412 15.12 -14.50 -19.34
C GLU A 412 14.20 -14.86 -20.51
N ALA A 413 14.42 -15.99 -21.17
CA ALA A 413 13.61 -16.42 -22.31
C ALA A 413 12.17 -16.74 -21.87
N GLY A 414 12.01 -17.51 -20.79
CA GLY A 414 10.70 -17.79 -20.21
C GLY A 414 10.02 -16.54 -19.64
N ALA A 415 10.79 -15.61 -19.06
CA ALA A 415 10.25 -14.33 -18.61
C ALA A 415 9.72 -13.48 -19.77
N LEU A 416 10.44 -13.42 -20.90
CA LEU A 416 9.99 -12.71 -22.11
C LEU A 416 8.74 -13.35 -22.73
N ALA A 417 8.66 -14.68 -22.75
CA ALA A 417 7.48 -15.39 -23.24
C ALA A 417 6.24 -15.06 -22.39
N ASP A 418 6.39 -15.05 -21.06
CA ASP A 418 5.30 -14.67 -20.15
C ASP A 418 4.89 -13.20 -20.33
N LEU A 419 5.84 -12.29 -20.54
CA LEU A 419 5.52 -10.88 -20.77
C LEU A 419 4.76 -10.67 -22.08
N ALA A 420 5.09 -11.42 -23.14
CA ALA A 420 4.36 -11.38 -24.41
C ALA A 420 2.92 -11.91 -24.26
N GLU A 421 2.75 -13.04 -23.58
CA GLU A 421 1.44 -13.61 -23.28
C GLU A 421 0.59 -12.65 -22.42
N LEU A 422 1.22 -11.98 -21.45
CA LEU A 422 0.56 -10.97 -20.64
C LEU A 422 0.13 -9.77 -21.51
N ASP A 423 1.03 -9.21 -22.31
CA ASP A 423 0.76 -8.04 -23.16
C ASP A 423 -0.42 -8.26 -24.11
N ALA A 424 -0.49 -9.46 -24.71
CA ALA A 424 -1.54 -9.84 -25.65
C ALA A 424 -2.96 -9.89 -25.04
N ASN A 425 -3.05 -10.14 -23.73
CA ASN A 425 -4.33 -10.37 -23.03
C ASN A 425 -4.72 -9.23 -22.07
N LEU A 426 -3.88 -8.21 -21.93
CA LEU A 426 -4.04 -7.16 -20.94
C LEU A 426 -4.72 -5.92 -21.53
N ALA A 427 -5.64 -5.27 -20.79
CA ALA A 427 -6.24 -4.01 -21.23
C ALA A 427 -5.20 -2.87 -21.29
N PRO A 428 -5.31 -1.88 -22.21
CA PRO A 428 -4.39 -0.74 -22.25
C PRO A 428 -4.27 0.03 -20.93
N SER A 429 -5.36 0.16 -20.18
CA SER A 429 -5.40 0.85 -18.88
C SER A 429 -5.12 -0.07 -17.69
N ALA A 430 -4.67 -1.32 -17.90
CA ALA A 430 -4.40 -2.21 -16.79
C ALA A 430 -3.14 -1.79 -16.01
N GLN A 431 -3.24 -1.85 -14.68
CA GLN A 431 -2.17 -1.43 -13.79
C GLN A 431 -0.85 -2.21 -14.00
N GLN A 432 -0.92 -3.49 -14.40
CA GLN A 432 0.27 -4.33 -14.60
C GLN A 432 1.21 -3.78 -15.68
N ARG A 433 0.74 -2.90 -16.58
CA ARG A 433 1.59 -2.30 -17.61
C ARG A 433 2.73 -1.47 -17.05
N ALA A 434 2.52 -0.73 -15.96
CA ALA A 434 3.61 -0.01 -15.28
C ALA A 434 4.68 -0.98 -14.76
N ALA A 435 4.27 -2.12 -14.17
CA ALA A 435 5.20 -3.16 -13.73
C ALA A 435 5.93 -3.82 -14.92
N MET A 436 5.22 -4.10 -16.02
CA MET A 436 5.83 -4.63 -17.25
C MET A 436 6.88 -3.69 -17.82
N ALA A 437 6.62 -2.38 -17.85
CA ALA A 437 7.57 -1.39 -18.33
C ALA A 437 8.90 -1.47 -17.56
N ASN A 438 8.83 -1.48 -16.23
CA ASN A 438 10.01 -1.60 -15.37
C ASN A 438 10.76 -2.93 -15.58
N ILE A 439 10.04 -4.03 -15.82
CA ILE A 439 10.66 -5.33 -16.13
C ILE A 439 11.36 -5.29 -17.49
N TYR A 440 10.74 -4.72 -18.53
CA TYR A 440 11.36 -4.57 -19.85
C TYR A 440 12.60 -3.69 -19.81
N VAL A 441 12.63 -2.64 -18.97
CA VAL A 441 13.84 -1.85 -18.72
C VAL A 441 14.97 -2.71 -18.15
N ARG A 442 14.69 -3.57 -17.15
CA ARG A 442 15.67 -4.50 -16.58
C ARG A 442 16.21 -5.47 -17.64
N LEU A 443 15.37 -5.89 -18.57
CA LEU A 443 15.72 -6.75 -19.70
C LEU A 443 16.36 -5.99 -20.88
N LYS A 444 16.65 -4.69 -20.72
CA LYS A 444 17.24 -3.82 -21.76
C LYS A 444 16.39 -3.72 -23.04
N ARG A 445 15.07 -3.88 -22.90
CA ARG A 445 14.07 -3.84 -23.97
C ARG A 445 13.32 -2.51 -23.96
N LEU A 446 14.05 -1.40 -24.17
CA LEU A 446 13.48 -0.05 -24.05
C LEU A 446 12.24 0.18 -24.94
N PRO A 447 12.21 -0.20 -26.23
CA PRO A 447 11.02 0.02 -27.06
C PRO A 447 9.76 -0.65 -26.49
N ASP A 448 9.90 -1.83 -25.89
CA ASP A 448 8.79 -2.54 -25.25
C ASP A 448 8.33 -1.81 -23.98
N ALA A 449 9.28 -1.36 -23.15
CA ALA A 449 8.97 -0.56 -21.97
C ALA A 449 8.20 0.74 -22.32
N LEU A 450 8.65 1.46 -23.34
CA LEU A 450 8.01 2.69 -23.81
C LEU A 450 6.57 2.45 -24.29
N ARG A 451 6.29 1.33 -24.97
CA ARG A 451 4.92 0.98 -25.37
C ARG A 451 4.02 0.74 -24.16
N GLN A 452 4.51 0.06 -23.12
CA GLN A 452 3.73 -0.19 -21.92
C GLN A 452 3.34 1.10 -21.19
N TRP A 453 4.29 2.03 -21.01
CA TRP A 453 3.96 3.35 -20.45
C TRP A 453 3.01 4.16 -21.33
N ALA A 454 3.16 4.11 -22.66
CA ALA A 454 2.28 4.81 -23.58
C ALA A 454 0.81 4.36 -23.48
N GLN A 455 0.57 3.08 -23.14
CA GLN A 455 -0.77 2.56 -22.89
C GLN A 455 -1.31 2.92 -21.49
N TRP A 456 -0.44 2.85 -20.48
CA TRP A 456 -0.82 3.06 -19.07
C TRP A 456 -1.11 4.52 -18.74
N MET A 457 -0.21 5.44 -19.10
CA MET A 457 -0.21 6.82 -18.63
C MET A 457 -1.49 7.64 -18.92
N PRO A 458 -2.16 7.52 -20.09
CA PRO A 458 -3.35 8.33 -20.40
C PRO A 458 -4.55 8.13 -19.46
N THR A 459 -4.55 7.10 -18.62
CA THR A 459 -5.65 6.79 -17.68
C THR A 459 -5.22 6.84 -16.22
N HIS A 460 -4.02 7.36 -15.94
CA HIS A 460 -3.39 7.37 -14.62
C HIS A 460 -2.77 8.73 -14.28
N GLU A 461 -3.16 9.83 -14.92
CA GLU A 461 -2.55 11.16 -14.71
C GLU A 461 -2.69 11.69 -13.27
N SER A 462 -3.73 11.23 -12.57
CA SER A 462 -4.04 11.52 -11.18
C SER A 462 -3.55 10.45 -10.20
N ASP A 463 -2.92 9.38 -10.69
CA ASP A 463 -2.35 8.33 -9.85
C ASP A 463 -1.06 8.82 -9.17
N MET A 464 -0.87 8.48 -7.90
CA MET A 464 0.31 8.85 -7.12
C MET A 464 1.63 8.33 -7.74
N GLN A 465 1.59 7.22 -8.48
CA GLN A 465 2.74 6.64 -9.17
C GLN A 465 3.02 7.31 -10.52
N TYR A 466 2.17 8.24 -10.97
CA TYR A 466 2.35 8.89 -12.27
C TYR A 466 3.68 9.65 -12.37
N ALA A 467 4.04 10.40 -11.32
CA ALA A 467 5.32 11.10 -11.24
C ALA A 467 6.51 10.12 -11.27
N GLU A 468 6.38 8.98 -10.59
CA GLU A 468 7.41 7.94 -10.60
C GLU A 468 7.52 7.29 -11.99
N ALA A 469 6.40 7.01 -12.66
CA ALA A 469 6.38 6.45 -14.01
C ALA A 469 7.03 7.40 -15.03
N LEU A 470 6.75 8.70 -14.94
CA LEU A 470 7.44 9.75 -15.71
C LEU A 470 8.95 9.69 -15.47
N ASN A 471 9.37 9.67 -14.20
CA ASN A 471 10.79 9.60 -13.86
C ASN A 471 11.45 8.30 -14.35
N ASN A 472 10.80 7.16 -14.20
CA ASN A 472 11.30 5.86 -14.64
C ASN A 472 11.46 5.84 -16.17
N ARG A 473 10.52 6.43 -16.91
CA ARG A 473 10.62 6.60 -18.37
C ARG A 473 11.76 7.53 -18.76
N CYS A 474 11.90 8.68 -18.10
CA CYS A 474 13.02 9.59 -18.27
C CYS A 474 14.37 8.88 -18.03
N TRP A 475 14.47 8.18 -16.91
CA TRP A 475 15.69 7.51 -16.49
C TRP A 475 16.10 6.40 -17.45
N ALA A 476 15.13 5.62 -17.91
CA ALA A 476 15.37 4.60 -18.93
C ALA A 476 15.91 5.23 -20.22
N ARG A 477 15.23 6.25 -20.76
CA ARG A 477 15.69 7.00 -21.96
C ARG A 477 17.12 7.53 -21.79
N THR A 478 17.43 8.10 -20.63
CA THR A 478 18.74 8.67 -20.30
C THR A 478 19.84 7.61 -20.26
N ARG A 479 19.60 6.49 -19.57
CA ARG A 479 20.56 5.39 -19.44
C ARG A 479 20.88 4.72 -20.77
N PHE A 480 19.87 4.49 -21.59
CA PHE A 480 20.03 3.90 -22.92
C PHE A 480 20.48 4.92 -23.98
N ASN A 481 20.63 6.19 -23.61
CA ASN A 481 21.02 7.28 -24.52
C ASN A 481 20.09 7.41 -25.74
N MET A 482 18.78 7.31 -25.50
CA MET A 482 17.74 7.33 -26.53
C MET A 482 16.71 8.41 -26.25
N GLU A 483 16.33 9.19 -27.27
CA GLU A 483 15.26 10.20 -27.17
C GLU A 483 15.48 11.17 -25.98
N LEU A 484 16.72 11.66 -25.84
CA LEU A 484 17.13 12.53 -24.72
C LEU A 484 16.27 13.80 -24.55
N PRO A 485 15.80 14.48 -25.62
CA PRO A 485 14.88 15.60 -25.45
C PRO A 485 13.59 15.18 -24.74
N GLN A 486 13.01 14.04 -25.11
CA GLN A 486 11.81 13.49 -24.47
C GLN A 486 12.11 13.05 -23.02
N ALA A 487 13.32 12.52 -22.75
CA ALA A 487 13.74 12.18 -21.39
C ALA A 487 13.69 13.42 -20.48
N VAL A 488 14.24 14.55 -20.94
CA VAL A 488 14.24 15.82 -20.19
C VAL A 488 12.81 16.28 -19.90
N GLU A 489 11.89 16.19 -20.86
CA GLU A 489 10.49 16.59 -20.64
C GLU A 489 9.77 15.68 -19.65
N ASP A 490 9.99 14.36 -19.71
CA ASP A 490 9.46 13.41 -18.73
C ASP A 490 9.97 13.72 -17.32
N CYS A 491 11.28 13.96 -17.16
CA CYS A 491 11.87 14.32 -15.88
C CYS A 491 11.35 15.66 -15.33
N LYS A 492 11.19 16.68 -16.18
CA LYS A 492 10.58 17.96 -15.78
C LYS A 492 9.15 17.77 -15.30
N ALA A 493 8.36 16.97 -16.01
CA ALA A 493 6.99 16.67 -15.62
C ALA A 493 6.94 15.94 -14.27
N ALA A 494 7.85 14.98 -14.03
CA ALA A 494 7.97 14.30 -12.74
C ALA A 494 8.28 15.28 -11.59
N VAL A 495 9.28 16.16 -11.77
CA VAL A 495 9.64 17.22 -10.80
C VAL A 495 8.48 18.20 -10.57
N SER A 496 7.69 18.50 -11.61
CA SER A 496 6.53 19.38 -11.49
C SER A 496 5.40 18.75 -10.67
N LYS A 497 5.18 17.43 -10.82
CA LYS A 497 4.15 16.67 -10.11
C LYS A 497 4.53 16.42 -8.65
N ASP A 498 5.79 16.11 -8.36
CA ASP A 498 6.30 16.00 -6.98
C ASP A 498 7.61 16.77 -6.83
N LYS A 499 7.51 17.92 -6.16
CA LYS A 499 8.64 18.82 -5.90
C LYS A 499 9.49 18.38 -4.73
N THR A 500 9.11 17.35 -3.98
CA THR A 500 9.79 16.93 -2.75
C THR A 500 10.69 15.71 -2.94
N GLU A 501 10.60 15.04 -4.09
CA GLU A 501 11.44 13.88 -4.41
C GLU A 501 12.78 14.30 -5.04
N ALA A 502 13.88 13.96 -4.37
CA ALA A 502 15.23 14.31 -4.81
C ALA A 502 15.63 13.52 -6.08
N ASN A 503 15.20 12.27 -6.20
CA ASN A 503 15.58 11.39 -7.32
C ASN A 503 15.08 11.90 -8.68
N TYR A 504 13.99 12.69 -8.71
CA TYR A 504 13.45 13.24 -9.95
C TYR A 504 14.34 14.36 -10.50
N ARG A 505 14.93 15.16 -9.59
CA ARG A 505 15.92 16.18 -9.96
C ARG A 505 17.27 15.58 -10.30
N ASP A 506 17.67 14.52 -9.60
CA ASP A 506 18.88 13.75 -9.93
C ASP A 506 18.80 13.18 -11.37
N SER A 507 17.70 12.50 -11.70
CA SER A 507 17.46 11.96 -13.04
C SER A 507 17.44 13.06 -14.11
N LEU A 508 16.83 14.22 -13.81
CA LEU A 508 16.84 15.39 -14.70
C LEU A 508 18.26 15.93 -14.93
N GLY A 509 19.10 15.97 -13.88
CA GLY A 509 20.50 16.37 -13.96
C GLY A 509 21.30 15.47 -14.88
N TRP A 510 21.11 14.16 -14.76
CA TRP A 510 21.73 13.16 -15.65
C TRP A 510 21.24 13.28 -17.10
N ALA A 511 19.95 13.51 -17.31
CA ALA A 511 19.38 13.72 -18.64
C ALA A 511 19.99 14.95 -19.34
N TYR A 512 20.12 16.08 -18.61
CA TYR A 512 20.80 17.26 -19.14
C TYR A 512 22.28 17.02 -19.41
N LEU A 513 22.98 16.29 -18.53
CA LEU A 513 24.41 16.01 -18.70
C LEU A 513 24.66 15.18 -19.97
N ARG A 514 23.80 14.18 -20.22
CA ARG A 514 23.80 13.39 -21.45
C ARG A 514 23.49 14.19 -22.69
N LEU A 515 22.57 15.15 -22.60
CA LEU A 515 22.28 16.11 -23.67
C LEU A 515 23.43 17.10 -23.93
N GLY A 516 24.46 17.11 -23.08
CA GLY A 516 25.60 18.02 -23.17
C GLY A 516 25.38 19.36 -22.47
N ASP A 517 24.25 19.55 -21.78
CA ASP A 517 23.93 20.79 -21.09
C ASP A 517 24.41 20.76 -19.63
N ALA A 518 25.70 21.00 -19.46
CA ALA A 518 26.33 20.99 -18.14
C ALA A 518 25.77 22.06 -17.19
N GLN A 519 25.31 23.20 -17.72
CA GLN A 519 24.80 24.31 -16.89
C GLN A 519 23.44 23.98 -16.28
N ARG A 520 22.51 23.43 -17.06
CA ARG A 520 21.20 22.99 -16.54
C ARG A 520 21.35 21.72 -15.70
N SER A 521 22.28 20.84 -16.05
CA SER A 521 22.63 19.67 -15.25
C SER A 521 23.06 20.05 -13.82
N LEU A 522 24.01 21.00 -13.69
CA LEU A 522 24.47 21.52 -12.40
C LEU A 522 23.31 22.00 -11.53
N LYS A 523 22.41 22.84 -12.08
CA LYS A 523 21.23 23.36 -11.36
C LYS A 523 20.29 22.27 -10.88
N ALA A 524 20.07 21.24 -11.69
CA ALA A 524 19.20 20.13 -11.32
C ALA A 524 19.80 19.31 -10.17
N PHE A 525 21.11 19.02 -10.21
CA PHE A 525 21.79 18.34 -9.11
C PHE A 525 21.85 19.17 -7.83
N ASP A 526 22.03 20.48 -7.93
CA ASP A 526 21.95 21.37 -6.76
C ASP A 526 20.58 21.24 -6.08
N GLY A 527 19.49 21.32 -6.85
CA GLY A 527 18.14 21.12 -6.31
C GLY A 527 17.89 19.71 -5.74
N ALA A 528 18.54 18.67 -6.28
CA ALA A 528 18.47 17.33 -5.69
C ALA A 528 19.18 17.27 -4.33
N LEU A 529 20.35 17.91 -4.22
CA LEU A 529 21.17 17.96 -3.01
C LEU A 529 20.62 18.89 -1.92
N GLU A 530 19.84 19.91 -2.30
CA GLU A 530 19.03 20.71 -1.37
C GLU A 530 18.01 19.83 -0.63
N LEU A 531 17.35 18.91 -1.35
CA LEU A 531 16.37 18.00 -0.76
C LEU A 531 17.00 16.83 -0.01
N LYS A 532 18.10 16.29 -0.54
CA LYS A 532 18.83 15.17 0.05
C LYS A 532 20.33 15.45 0.05
N PRO A 533 20.84 16.15 1.08
CA PRO A 533 22.27 16.38 1.24
C PRO A 533 23.05 15.06 1.26
N GLY A 534 24.17 15.01 0.55
CA GLY A 534 25.00 13.81 0.47
C GLY A 534 24.48 12.71 -0.47
N HIS A 535 23.48 13.00 -1.32
CA HIS A 535 23.00 12.04 -2.32
C HIS A 535 24.12 11.61 -3.27
N PRO A 536 24.61 10.35 -3.25
CA PRO A 536 25.85 9.98 -3.92
C PRO A 536 25.80 10.16 -5.45
N TRP A 537 24.69 9.78 -6.08
CA TRP A 537 24.49 9.94 -7.52
C TRP A 537 24.44 11.40 -7.96
N ALA A 538 23.83 12.26 -7.13
CA ALA A 538 23.69 13.68 -7.46
C ALA A 538 25.02 14.41 -7.27
N LEU A 539 25.77 14.10 -6.20
CA LEU A 539 27.14 14.58 -6.01
C LEU A 539 28.02 14.16 -7.19
N TYR A 540 27.96 12.88 -7.59
CA TYR A 540 28.76 12.38 -8.69
C TYR A 540 28.44 13.09 -10.01
N GLY A 541 27.15 13.17 -10.36
CA GLY A 541 26.69 13.84 -11.56
C GLY A 541 27.01 15.34 -11.56
N ARG A 542 26.89 16.00 -10.41
CA ARG A 542 27.28 17.41 -10.23
C ARG A 542 28.77 17.61 -10.45
N GLY A 543 29.59 16.70 -9.93
CA GLY A 543 31.03 16.69 -10.15
C GLY A 543 31.41 16.57 -11.63
N LEU A 544 30.70 15.74 -12.40
CA LEU A 544 30.88 15.64 -13.85
C LEU A 544 30.44 16.92 -14.58
N ALA A 545 29.31 17.51 -14.18
CA ALA A 545 28.83 18.77 -14.76
C ALA A 545 29.84 19.91 -14.52
N GLN A 546 30.37 20.03 -13.30
CA GLN A 546 31.42 20.99 -12.94
C GLN A 546 32.70 20.78 -13.74
N LEU A 547 33.11 19.53 -13.97
CA LEU A 547 34.27 19.22 -14.81
C LEU A 547 34.08 19.73 -16.24
N LYS A 548 32.89 19.52 -16.83
CA LYS A 548 32.54 20.06 -18.16
C LYS A 548 32.52 21.59 -18.19
N LEU A 549 32.16 22.22 -17.06
CA LEU A 549 32.21 23.68 -16.87
C LEU A 549 33.60 24.21 -16.47
N LYS A 550 34.63 23.34 -16.43
CA LYS A 550 36.03 23.65 -16.08
C LYS A 550 36.24 24.09 -14.62
N ASP A 551 35.35 23.72 -13.70
CA ASP A 551 35.55 23.85 -12.24
C ASP A 551 36.08 22.53 -11.65
N GLY A 552 37.37 22.28 -11.86
CA GLY A 552 38.02 21.05 -11.38
C GLY A 552 38.07 20.92 -9.85
N ALA A 553 38.11 22.04 -9.12
CA ALA A 553 38.22 22.02 -7.66
C ALA A 553 36.90 21.64 -7.00
N ALA A 554 35.76 22.19 -7.48
CA ALA A 554 34.45 21.76 -7.03
C ALA A 554 34.18 20.30 -7.42
N SER A 555 34.54 19.93 -8.66
CA SER A 555 34.37 18.58 -9.17
C SER A 555 35.06 17.53 -8.29
N GLN A 556 36.32 17.77 -7.92
CA GLN A 556 37.06 16.84 -7.06
C GLN A 556 36.43 16.68 -5.68
N ARG A 557 35.89 17.75 -5.08
CA ARG A 557 35.22 17.65 -3.78
C ARG A 557 33.96 16.78 -3.88
N ASP A 558 33.09 17.07 -4.83
CA ASP A 558 31.84 16.32 -4.99
C ASP A 558 32.08 14.85 -5.35
N LEU A 559 33.03 14.55 -6.23
CA LEU A 559 33.39 13.18 -6.59
C LEU A 559 33.97 12.39 -5.40
N GLN A 560 34.78 13.05 -4.55
CA GLN A 560 35.31 12.42 -3.33
C GLN A 560 34.20 12.15 -2.32
N GLU A 561 33.28 13.09 -2.12
CA GLU A 561 32.13 12.90 -1.23
C GLU A 561 31.19 11.80 -1.74
N ALA A 562 30.94 11.74 -3.04
CA ALA A 562 30.14 10.69 -3.66
C ALA A 562 30.76 9.29 -3.41
N ARG A 563 32.07 9.13 -3.66
CA ARG A 563 32.79 7.86 -3.44
C ARG A 563 32.89 7.48 -1.97
N LYS A 564 32.92 8.47 -1.07
CA LYS A 564 32.88 8.23 0.38
C LYS A 564 31.50 7.73 0.81
N ALA A 565 30.44 8.26 0.23
CA ALA A 565 29.06 7.90 0.55
C ALA A 565 28.63 6.57 -0.10
N GLU A 566 29.14 6.25 -1.29
CA GLU A 566 28.93 4.99 -2.01
C GLU A 566 30.24 4.55 -2.68
N ALA A 567 30.92 3.58 -2.08
CA ALA A 567 32.24 3.13 -2.53
C ALA A 567 32.23 2.54 -3.94
N ARG A 568 31.09 2.00 -4.39
CA ARG A 568 30.93 1.40 -5.72
C ARG A 568 30.35 2.36 -6.76
N ILE A 569 30.28 3.67 -6.47
CA ILE A 569 29.57 4.62 -7.32
C ILE A 569 30.09 4.63 -8.76
N ASP A 570 31.41 4.57 -8.98
CA ASP A 570 31.99 4.53 -10.34
C ASP A 570 31.52 3.29 -11.14
N GLU A 571 31.40 2.13 -10.50
CA GLU A 571 30.86 0.91 -11.11
C GLU A 571 29.37 1.08 -11.45
N LEU A 572 28.59 1.61 -10.50
CA LEU A 572 27.16 1.81 -10.66
C LEU A 572 26.82 2.79 -11.81
N ILE A 573 27.59 3.88 -11.94
CA ILE A 573 27.47 4.84 -13.07
C ILE A 573 27.78 4.13 -14.39
N ARG A 574 28.85 3.34 -14.42
CA ARG A 574 29.25 2.56 -15.62
C ARG A 574 28.19 1.55 -16.03
N ASP A 575 27.65 0.79 -15.07
CA ASP A 575 26.60 -0.21 -15.29
C ASP A 575 25.26 0.43 -15.69
N ALA A 576 25.04 1.69 -15.31
CA ALA A 576 23.93 2.50 -15.81
C ALA A 576 24.14 2.99 -17.25
N GLY A 577 25.32 2.73 -17.83
CA GLY A 577 25.69 3.11 -19.18
C GLY A 577 26.28 4.51 -19.29
N LEU A 578 26.45 5.23 -18.17
CA LEU A 578 26.82 6.65 -18.13
C LEU A 578 28.35 6.86 -18.09
N ASP A 579 28.78 8.08 -18.41
CA ASP A 579 30.20 8.42 -18.43
C ASP A 579 30.74 8.53 -16.99
N VAL A 580 31.85 7.85 -16.72
CA VAL A 580 32.53 7.84 -15.42
C VAL A 580 33.59 8.94 -15.40
N ALA A 581 33.77 9.58 -14.24
CA ALA A 581 34.80 10.59 -14.04
C ALA A 581 36.19 9.99 -14.27
N PRO A 582 37.14 10.75 -14.86
CA PRO A 582 38.52 10.29 -14.98
C PRO A 582 39.13 10.08 -13.58
N ASP A 583 40.04 9.12 -13.47
CA ASP A 583 40.82 8.93 -12.24
C ASP A 583 41.56 10.22 -11.90
N ALA A 584 41.58 10.58 -10.62
CA ALA A 584 42.30 11.77 -10.18
C ALA A 584 43.78 11.63 -10.57
N PRO A 585 44.40 12.62 -11.23
CA PRO A 585 45.85 12.60 -11.38
C PRO A 585 46.45 12.51 -9.98
N ALA A 586 47.39 11.58 -9.78
CA ALA A 586 48.09 11.41 -8.52
C ALA A 586 48.57 12.79 -8.06
N VAL A 587 48.09 13.23 -6.89
CA VAL A 587 48.52 14.50 -6.29
C VAL A 587 50.02 14.39 -6.11
N ALA A 588 50.79 15.09 -6.95
CA ALA A 588 52.23 15.17 -6.80
C ALA A 588 52.51 15.70 -5.39
N ALA A 589 53.07 14.85 -4.53
CA ALA A 589 53.46 15.22 -3.19
C ALA A 589 54.38 16.46 -3.29
N LYS A 590 53.97 17.56 -2.65
CA LYS A 590 54.85 18.73 -2.52
C LYS A 590 56.18 18.24 -1.90
N PRO A 591 57.35 18.59 -2.49
CA PRO A 591 58.62 18.21 -1.89
C PRO A 591 58.72 18.87 -0.52
N ALA A 592 59.01 18.05 0.50
CA ALA A 592 59.19 18.51 1.87
C ALA A 592 60.28 19.59 1.91
N ALA A 593 59.96 20.74 2.52
CA ALA A 593 60.93 21.79 2.77
C ALA A 593 62.06 21.23 3.66
N LYS A 594 63.30 21.26 3.16
CA LYS A 594 64.48 20.93 3.96
C LYS A 594 64.57 21.91 5.14
N SER A 595 64.46 21.39 6.36
CA SER A 595 64.77 22.14 7.58
C SER A 595 66.26 22.47 7.60
N ALA A 596 66.60 23.76 7.58
CA ALA A 596 67.95 24.23 7.83
C ALA A 596 68.29 24.02 9.31
N SER A 597 69.30 23.19 9.60
CA SER A 597 69.89 23.09 10.93
C SER A 597 70.85 24.26 11.15
N THR A 598 70.48 25.21 12.01
CA THR A 598 71.43 26.18 12.55
C THR A 598 72.20 25.54 13.71
N VAL A 599 73.49 25.32 13.47
CA VAL A 599 74.50 24.97 14.47
C VAL A 599 74.92 26.26 15.17
N THR A 600 74.84 26.30 16.50
CA THR A 600 75.51 27.29 17.35
C THR A 600 76.89 26.76 17.78
N PRO A 601 77.96 27.57 17.73
CA PRO A 601 79.18 27.33 18.51
C PRO A 601 79.17 28.17 19.81
N GLY A 602 79.66 27.58 20.89
CA GLY A 602 79.76 28.21 22.20
C GLY A 602 80.93 29.19 22.35
N GLY A 603 80.79 30.06 23.35
CA GLY A 603 81.76 31.05 23.84
C GLY A 603 81.11 31.90 24.92
#